data_AF-A0A967K2F6-F1
#
_entry.id   AF-A0A967K2F6-F1
#
_cell.length_a   1.000
_cell.length_b   1.000
_cell.length_c   1.000
_cell.angle_alpha   90.00
_cell.angle_beta   90.00
_cell.angle_gamma   90.00
#
_symmetry.space_group_name_H-M   'P 1'
#
loop_
_entity.id
_entity.type
_entity.pdbx_description
1 polymer ?
#
loop_
_entity_poly.entity_id
_entity_poly.type
_entity_poly.pdbx_seq_one_letter_code
_entity_poly.pdbx_strand_id
1 'polypeptide(L)'
;GSAISISKSNGSDPTTSEGSTVTFTSAAVTVQGTVTDAEGTVVENALVYLQADAKCSGTATTDTADKLVDTNAAFQTDGVAIGDTAFNQTDGTAALVTAVDSQTSLSLNSDNFPDGNENYRVGGPYPDKDPVTIVNSGTTATVTHTGHGMLNNDYVYIEGGDIVANEGVFQITYINANSYSYTMGSSPGSSPTGTITSTFVGLYGLTNSSGVKSTSRVYDADQLVTGWARKASSSPYYVAAPMRGTIDSADGLSATGVLVSDE
;
A
#
# COMPACT_ATOMS: atom_id res chain seq x y z
N GLY A 1 16.47 4.08 24.05
CA GLY A 1 16.86 2.69 23.78
C GLY A 1 17.98 2.28 24.72
N SER A 2 17.94 1.06 25.24
CA SER A 2 19.03 0.48 26.02
C SER A 2 20.25 0.23 25.12
N ALA A 3 21.46 0.35 25.68
CA ALA A 3 22.68 0.02 24.95
C ALA A 3 22.68 -1.47 24.54
N ILE A 4 22.76 -1.74 23.24
CA ILE A 4 22.99 -3.10 22.73
C ILE A 4 24.50 -3.31 22.73
N SER A 5 24.98 -4.14 23.65
CA SER A 5 26.39 -4.55 23.71
C SER A 5 26.57 -5.80 22.88
N ILE A 6 27.21 -5.68 21.71
CA ILE A 6 27.59 -6.82 20.88
C ILE A 6 29.01 -7.21 21.27
N SER A 7 29.16 -8.22 22.13
CA SER A 7 30.46 -8.76 22.51
C SER A 7 30.73 -10.07 21.78
N LYS A 8 31.83 -10.12 21.01
CA LYS A 8 32.40 -11.38 20.52
C LYS A 8 33.32 -11.91 21.60
N SER A 9 32.95 -13.01 22.27
CA SER A 9 33.85 -13.70 23.20
C SER A 9 34.90 -14.47 22.40
N ASN A 10 35.99 -13.79 22.03
CA ASN A 10 37.15 -14.42 21.41
C ASN A 10 38.24 -14.63 22.46
N GLY A 11 38.74 -15.87 22.55
CA GLY A 11 40.02 -16.16 23.19
C GLY A 11 41.18 -15.47 22.45
N SER A 12 42.42 -15.82 22.83
CA SER A 12 43.66 -15.06 22.55
C SER A 12 44.09 -14.82 21.09
N ASP A 13 43.31 -15.22 20.08
CA ASP A 13 43.58 -14.95 18.65
C ASP A 13 42.33 -14.41 17.93
N PRO A 14 42.09 -13.09 17.91
CA PRO A 14 40.96 -12.52 17.18
C PRO A 14 41.27 -12.39 15.69
N THR A 15 40.66 -13.22 14.86
CA THR A 15 40.47 -12.89 13.44
C THR A 15 39.33 -11.86 13.35
N THR A 16 39.69 -10.61 13.06
CA THR A 16 38.72 -9.56 12.75
C THR A 16 38.10 -9.88 11.40
N SER A 17 36.80 -10.21 11.37
CA SER A 17 36.03 -10.21 10.13
C SER A 17 35.63 -8.75 9.85
N GLU A 18 36.22 -8.16 8.83
CA GLU A 18 35.80 -6.87 8.29
C GLU A 18 34.40 -7.06 7.63
N GLY A 19 33.46 -6.16 7.91
CA GLY A 19 32.22 -6.07 7.12
C GLY A 19 30.95 -6.76 7.65
N SER A 20 30.72 -6.89 8.96
CA SER A 20 29.38 -7.27 9.46
C SER A 20 28.54 -6.04 9.79
N THR A 21 27.52 -5.77 8.97
CA THR A 21 26.53 -4.72 9.22
C THR A 21 25.44 -5.23 10.16
N VAL A 22 25.11 -4.45 11.19
CA VAL A 22 23.92 -4.66 12.02
C VAL A 22 22.81 -3.79 11.43
N THR A 23 21.82 -4.42 10.80
CA THR A 23 20.64 -3.72 10.29
C THR A 23 19.55 -3.75 11.35
N PHE A 24 19.14 -2.58 11.81
CA PHE A 24 17.90 -2.44 12.56
C PHE A 24 16.75 -2.41 11.56
N THR A 25 15.93 -3.44 11.51
CA THR A 25 14.66 -3.39 10.79
C THR A 25 13.69 -2.51 11.59
N SER A 26 12.91 -1.68 10.89
CA SER A 26 11.75 -0.99 11.46
C SER A 26 10.85 -1.99 12.19
N ALA A 27 10.32 -1.58 13.34
CA ALA A 27 9.41 -2.43 14.10
C ALA A 27 8.07 -2.52 13.38
N ALA A 28 7.38 -3.66 13.52
CA ALA A 28 6.03 -3.77 13.00
C ALA A 28 5.12 -2.80 13.77
N VAL A 29 4.36 -1.99 13.03
CA VAL A 29 3.35 -1.07 13.59
C VAL A 29 1.97 -1.70 13.49
N THR A 30 1.03 -1.18 14.28
CA THR A 30 -0.36 -1.65 14.25
C THR A 30 -1.20 -0.75 13.35
N VAL A 31 -1.95 -1.35 12.44
CA VAL A 31 -3.02 -0.68 11.69
C VAL A 31 -4.34 -1.15 12.28
N GLN A 32 -5.11 -0.23 12.85
CA GLN A 32 -6.34 -0.50 13.55
C GLN A 32 -7.50 0.32 12.99
N GLY A 33 -8.60 -0.37 12.71
CA GLY A 33 -9.90 0.22 12.45
C GLY A 33 -10.85 -0.12 13.59
N THR A 34 -11.43 0.92 14.20
CA THR A 34 -12.49 0.81 15.21
C THR A 34 -13.80 1.26 14.60
N VAL A 35 -14.86 0.49 14.83
CA VAL A 35 -16.19 0.79 14.29
C VAL A 35 -17.18 0.96 15.44
N THR A 36 -17.86 2.09 15.47
CA THR A 36 -18.92 2.39 16.45
C THR A 36 -20.19 2.85 15.75
N ASP A 37 -21.33 2.81 16.44
CA ASP A 37 -22.52 3.57 16.07
C ASP A 37 -22.37 5.06 16.44
N ALA A 38 -23.40 5.86 16.16
CA ALA A 38 -23.42 7.30 16.44
C ALA A 38 -23.39 7.62 17.96
N GLU A 39 -23.80 6.68 18.79
CA GLU A 39 -23.81 6.75 20.25
C GLU A 39 -22.46 6.33 20.88
N GLY A 40 -21.53 5.81 20.07
CA GLY A 40 -20.21 5.35 20.49
C GLY A 40 -20.17 3.89 20.95
N THR A 41 -21.24 3.12 20.74
CA THR A 41 -21.28 1.68 20.98
C THR A 41 -20.48 0.96 19.90
N VAL A 42 -19.67 0.00 20.29
CA VAL A 42 -18.88 -0.80 19.34
C VAL A 42 -19.77 -1.65 18.44
N VAL A 43 -19.41 -1.73 17.15
CA VAL A 43 -20.13 -2.53 16.17
C VAL A 43 -19.29 -3.75 15.79
N GLU A 44 -19.68 -4.91 16.31
CA GLU A 44 -19.11 -6.20 15.94
C GLU A 44 -19.56 -6.62 14.53
N ASN A 45 -18.71 -7.38 13.83
CA ASN A 45 -18.95 -7.90 12.49
C ASN A 45 -19.23 -6.81 11.43
N ALA A 46 -18.72 -5.60 11.64
CA ALA A 46 -18.60 -4.60 10.60
C ALA A 46 -17.38 -4.91 9.73
N LEU A 47 -17.53 -4.81 8.42
CA LEU A 47 -16.42 -4.97 7.48
C LEU A 47 -15.64 -3.66 7.42
N VAL A 48 -14.35 -3.73 7.71
CA VAL A 48 -13.38 -2.63 7.56
C VAL A 48 -12.56 -2.87 6.30
N TYR A 49 -12.36 -1.81 5.52
CA TYR A 49 -11.55 -1.78 4.32
C TYR A 49 -10.73 -0.48 4.30
N LEU A 50 -9.40 -0.59 4.29
CA LEU A 50 -8.46 0.51 4.09
C LEU A 50 -7.47 0.13 3.00
N GLN A 51 -7.49 0.86 1.90
CA GLN A 51 -6.57 0.73 0.77
C GLN A 51 -5.55 1.86 0.78
N ALA A 52 -4.38 1.62 0.18
CA ALA A 52 -3.40 2.65 -0.11
C ALA A 52 -4.03 3.77 -0.96
N ASP A 53 -3.50 4.97 -0.79
CA ASP A 53 -3.87 6.17 -1.52
C ASP A 53 -2.58 6.92 -1.85
N ALA A 54 -2.50 7.51 -3.03
CA ALA A 54 -1.42 8.41 -3.40
C ALA A 54 -1.68 9.83 -2.86
N LYS A 55 -0.60 10.61 -2.65
CA LYS A 55 -0.73 12.05 -2.41
C LYS A 55 -1.20 12.76 -3.67
N CYS A 56 -0.59 12.37 -4.80
CA CYS A 56 -0.95 12.86 -6.12
C CYS A 56 -0.61 11.81 -7.17
N SER A 57 -1.22 11.95 -8.34
CA SER A 57 -0.94 11.15 -9.53
C SER A 57 -1.10 12.02 -10.77
N GLY A 58 -0.40 11.67 -11.84
CA GLY A 58 -0.47 12.43 -13.09
C GLY A 58 0.35 11.78 -14.19
N THR A 59 0.73 12.60 -15.16
CA THR A 59 1.62 12.20 -16.25
C THR A 59 2.76 13.19 -16.30
N ALA A 60 4.00 12.70 -16.33
CA ALA A 60 5.15 13.55 -16.59
C ALA A 60 4.93 14.32 -17.91
N THR A 61 5.41 15.55 -17.98
CA THR A 61 5.24 16.42 -19.15
C THR A 61 6.55 16.90 -19.74
N THR A 62 7.67 16.55 -19.12
CA THR A 62 9.00 16.99 -19.53
C THR A 62 10.03 15.99 -19.03
N ASP A 63 10.92 15.56 -19.93
CA ASP A 63 12.14 14.84 -19.59
C ASP A 63 13.15 15.82 -18.98
N THR A 64 13.52 15.57 -17.74
CA THR A 64 14.63 16.23 -17.07
C THR A 64 15.28 15.21 -16.17
N ALA A 65 16.55 14.90 -16.45
CA ALA A 65 17.31 13.91 -15.70
C ALA A 65 17.16 14.07 -14.18
N ASP A 66 16.94 12.94 -13.51
CA ASP A 66 16.76 12.82 -12.06
C ASP A 66 15.60 13.66 -11.51
N LYS A 67 14.57 13.94 -12.32
CA LYS A 67 13.39 14.71 -11.90
C LYS A 67 12.08 14.09 -12.35
N LEU A 68 11.03 14.41 -11.60
CA LEU A 68 9.65 14.33 -12.08
C LEU A 68 9.15 15.75 -12.33
N VAL A 69 8.76 16.04 -13.58
CA VAL A 69 8.22 17.34 -13.99
C VAL A 69 6.84 17.17 -14.62
N ASP A 70 5.82 17.70 -13.94
CA ASP A 70 4.44 17.75 -14.42
C ASP A 70 3.92 19.19 -14.31
N THR A 71 3.77 19.85 -15.45
CA THR A 71 3.34 21.25 -15.56
C THR A 71 1.92 21.51 -15.04
N ASN A 72 1.11 20.46 -14.82
CA ASN A 72 -0.24 20.56 -14.28
C ASN A 72 -0.34 20.08 -12.82
N ALA A 73 0.75 19.58 -12.23
CA ALA A 73 0.76 19.10 -10.86
C ALA A 73 0.72 20.24 -9.83
N ALA A 74 0.40 19.86 -8.59
CA ALA A 74 0.39 20.75 -7.43
C ALA A 74 1.17 20.15 -6.25
N PHE A 75 2.37 19.62 -6.50
CA PHE A 75 3.14 18.80 -5.56
C PHE A 75 3.26 19.36 -4.13
N GLN A 76 3.48 20.68 -3.94
CA GLN A 76 3.58 21.25 -2.59
C GLN A 76 2.20 21.34 -1.92
N THR A 77 1.15 21.60 -2.69
CA THR A 77 -0.24 21.65 -2.20
C THR A 77 -0.76 20.26 -1.85
N ASP A 78 -0.38 19.25 -2.62
CA ASP A 78 -0.73 17.85 -2.39
C ASP A 78 0.09 17.22 -1.26
N GLY A 79 1.00 17.98 -0.64
CA GLY A 79 1.76 17.57 0.54
C GLY A 79 2.90 16.59 0.25
N VAL A 80 3.41 16.58 -0.98
CA VAL A 80 4.62 15.82 -1.33
C VAL A 80 5.79 16.31 -0.46
N ALA A 81 6.58 15.38 0.04
CA ALA A 81 7.70 15.62 0.93
C ALA A 81 8.91 14.77 0.53
N ILE A 82 10.09 15.16 1.02
CA ILE A 82 11.32 14.37 0.87
C ILE A 82 11.11 12.99 1.51
N GLY A 83 11.51 11.95 0.80
CA GLY A 83 11.33 10.55 1.20
C GLY A 83 10.07 9.89 0.64
N ASP A 84 9.13 10.65 0.07
CA ASP A 84 8.02 10.06 -0.69
C ASP A 84 8.57 9.26 -1.88
N THR A 85 7.83 8.23 -2.28
CA THR A 85 8.13 7.44 -3.47
C THR A 85 7.42 8.06 -4.68
N ALA A 86 8.18 8.43 -5.70
CA ALA A 86 7.67 8.73 -7.03
C ALA A 86 7.76 7.47 -7.89
N PHE A 87 6.61 6.85 -8.15
CA PHE A 87 6.53 5.60 -8.89
C PHE A 87 6.12 5.85 -10.33
N ASN A 88 6.88 5.31 -11.27
CA ASN A 88 6.59 5.29 -12.70
C ASN A 88 5.67 4.10 -12.98
N GLN A 89 4.40 4.39 -13.27
CA GLN A 89 3.39 3.38 -13.56
C GLN A 89 3.52 2.80 -14.97
N THR A 90 4.38 3.34 -15.83
CA THR A 90 4.60 2.85 -17.20
C THR A 90 5.44 1.58 -17.22
N ASP A 91 6.47 1.50 -16.38
CA ASP A 91 7.43 0.38 -16.36
C ASP A 91 7.63 -0.25 -14.97
N GLY A 92 7.04 0.32 -13.93
CA GLY A 92 7.12 -0.16 -12.55
C GLY A 92 8.42 0.20 -11.84
N THR A 93 9.19 1.15 -12.35
CA THR A 93 10.35 1.71 -11.66
C THR A 93 9.91 2.79 -10.65
N ALA A 94 10.74 3.06 -9.64
CA ALA A 94 10.42 4.05 -8.62
C ALA A 94 11.68 4.72 -8.06
N ALA A 95 11.56 6.01 -7.76
CA ALA A 95 12.62 6.82 -7.18
C ALA A 95 12.11 7.53 -5.92
N LEU A 96 13.01 7.87 -5.01
CA LEU A 96 12.70 8.65 -3.83
C LEU A 96 12.80 10.15 -4.14
N VAL A 97 11.84 10.91 -3.64
CA VAL A 97 11.87 12.38 -3.68
C VAL A 97 12.99 12.88 -2.78
N THR A 98 13.96 13.60 -3.34
CA THR A 98 15.10 14.20 -2.64
C THR A 98 14.92 15.70 -2.40
N ALA A 99 14.11 16.37 -3.21
CA ALA A 99 13.67 17.74 -3.00
C ALA A 99 12.32 18.03 -3.66
N VAL A 100 11.53 18.93 -3.07
CA VAL A 100 10.29 19.46 -3.65
C VAL A 100 10.59 20.86 -4.18
N ASP A 101 10.99 20.93 -5.45
CA ASP A 101 11.55 22.16 -6.05
C ASP A 101 10.46 23.22 -6.28
N SER A 102 9.28 22.81 -6.70
CA SER A 102 8.14 23.70 -6.99
C SER A 102 6.81 22.93 -6.96
N GLN A 103 5.72 23.61 -7.32
CA GLN A 103 4.41 22.97 -7.54
C GLN A 103 4.45 21.87 -8.63
N THR A 104 5.39 21.96 -9.55
CA THR A 104 5.39 21.17 -10.80
C THR A 104 6.68 20.39 -11.00
N SER A 105 7.59 20.38 -10.02
CA SER A 105 8.88 19.71 -10.16
C SER A 105 9.38 19.14 -8.83
N LEU A 106 9.84 17.89 -8.90
CA LEU A 106 10.52 17.17 -7.83
C LEU A 106 11.92 16.78 -8.31
N SER A 107 12.91 16.85 -7.42
CA SER A 107 14.20 16.17 -7.61
C SER A 107 14.15 14.77 -7.02
N LEU A 108 14.75 13.81 -7.70
CA LEU A 108 14.71 12.38 -7.38
C LEU A 108 16.12 11.85 -7.09
N ASN A 109 16.22 10.64 -6.55
CA ASN A 109 17.52 9.98 -6.29
C ASN A 109 18.03 9.15 -7.49
N SER A 110 17.21 8.97 -8.51
CA SER A 110 17.56 8.35 -9.79
C SER A 110 16.61 8.80 -10.90
N ASP A 111 17.11 8.75 -12.13
CA ASP A 111 16.37 9.08 -13.33
C ASP A 111 15.42 7.95 -13.77
N ASN A 112 14.18 7.99 -13.27
CA ASN A 112 13.15 7.00 -13.57
C ASN A 112 11.96 7.57 -14.37
N PHE A 113 12.09 8.80 -14.88
CA PHE A 113 11.11 9.45 -15.76
C PHE A 113 11.78 10.04 -17.04
N PRO A 114 12.58 9.24 -17.77
CA PRO A 114 13.40 9.73 -18.88
C PRO A 114 12.61 10.05 -20.17
N ASP A 115 11.37 9.62 -20.31
CA ASP A 115 10.56 9.88 -21.51
C ASP A 115 9.74 11.18 -21.39
N GLY A 116 9.52 11.67 -20.16
CA GLY A 116 8.75 12.88 -19.89
C GLY A 116 7.28 12.78 -20.27
N ASN A 117 6.73 11.57 -20.30
CA ASN A 117 5.34 11.26 -20.68
C ASN A 117 4.74 10.10 -19.86
N GLU A 118 5.45 9.64 -18.83
CA GLU A 118 5.08 8.48 -18.05
C GLU A 118 4.01 8.83 -17.02
N ASN A 119 3.07 7.91 -16.84
CA ASN A 119 2.11 8.04 -15.74
C ASN A 119 2.81 7.78 -14.41
N TYR A 120 2.38 8.48 -13.37
CA TYR A 120 2.99 8.38 -12.06
C TYR A 120 1.97 8.46 -10.93
N ARG A 121 2.42 7.97 -9.77
CA ARG A 121 1.89 8.37 -8.47
C ARG A 121 3.03 8.78 -7.55
N VAL A 122 2.75 9.70 -6.63
CA VAL A 122 3.67 10.09 -5.56
C VAL A 122 3.01 9.87 -4.21
N GLY A 123 3.72 9.27 -3.26
CA GLY A 123 3.22 9.06 -1.90
C GLY A 123 3.97 7.97 -1.16
N GLY A 124 3.23 7.10 -0.49
CA GLY A 124 3.78 5.98 0.27
C GLY A 124 4.36 4.86 -0.62
N PRO A 125 5.01 3.87 0.01
CA PRO A 125 5.78 2.85 -0.71
C PRO A 125 4.92 1.77 -1.37
N TYR A 126 3.62 1.71 -1.10
CA TYR A 126 2.75 0.64 -1.60
C TYR A 126 1.90 1.07 -2.82
N PRO A 127 1.48 0.10 -3.65
CA PRO A 127 0.68 0.36 -4.84
C PRO A 127 -0.65 1.07 -4.59
N ASP A 128 -0.94 2.09 -5.38
CA ASP A 128 -2.28 2.70 -5.54
C ASP A 128 -2.61 2.78 -7.03
N LYS A 129 -3.56 1.93 -7.45
CA LYS A 129 -3.98 1.76 -8.85
C LYS A 129 -2.85 1.51 -9.84
N ASP A 130 -1.85 0.75 -9.42
CA ASP A 130 -0.73 0.42 -10.30
C ASP A 130 -1.15 -0.58 -11.38
N PRO A 131 -0.77 -0.38 -12.64
CA PRO A 131 -1.14 -1.28 -13.71
C PRO A 131 -0.43 -2.62 -13.54
N VAL A 132 -1.17 -3.71 -13.77
CA VAL A 132 -0.68 -5.08 -13.66
C VAL A 132 -1.17 -5.95 -14.81
N THR A 133 -0.56 -7.12 -14.97
CA THR A 133 -1.08 -8.17 -15.85
C THR A 133 -1.33 -9.44 -15.07
N ILE A 134 -2.32 -10.24 -15.49
CA ILE A 134 -2.73 -11.44 -14.79
C ILE A 134 -2.75 -12.63 -15.74
N VAL A 135 -2.21 -13.77 -15.28
CA VAL A 135 -2.32 -15.07 -15.94
C VAL A 135 -3.07 -16.04 -15.04
N ASN A 136 -4.16 -16.62 -15.54
CA ASN A 136 -4.98 -17.57 -14.79
C ASN A 136 -4.59 -19.02 -15.09
N SER A 137 -4.60 -19.85 -14.05
CA SER A 137 -4.48 -21.31 -14.13
C SER A 137 -5.41 -21.96 -13.10
N GLY A 138 -6.53 -22.52 -13.56
CA GLY A 138 -7.62 -22.94 -12.68
C GLY A 138 -8.16 -21.75 -11.87
N THR A 139 -8.22 -21.89 -10.54
CA THR A 139 -8.61 -20.80 -9.62
C THR A 139 -7.45 -19.89 -9.23
N THR A 140 -6.22 -20.15 -9.69
CA THR A 140 -5.05 -19.35 -9.32
C THR A 140 -4.82 -18.25 -10.35
N ALA A 141 -4.86 -17.00 -9.90
CA ALA A 141 -4.44 -15.83 -10.66
C ALA A 141 -3.01 -15.48 -10.29
N THR A 142 -2.09 -15.44 -11.25
CA THR A 142 -0.71 -14.96 -11.05
C THR A 142 -0.60 -13.56 -11.62
N VAL A 143 -0.21 -12.61 -10.78
CA VAL A 143 -0.08 -11.20 -11.12
C VAL A 143 1.39 -10.84 -11.34
N THR A 144 1.70 -10.22 -12.46
CA THR A 144 2.99 -9.56 -12.69
C THR A 144 2.86 -8.11 -12.26
N HIS A 145 3.68 -7.70 -11.30
CA HIS A 145 3.66 -6.37 -10.70
C HIS A 145 5.07 -6.03 -10.20
N THR A 146 5.86 -5.33 -11.01
CA THR A 146 7.25 -5.00 -10.70
C THR A 146 7.36 -4.13 -9.45
N GLY A 147 8.30 -4.46 -8.55
CA GLY A 147 8.67 -3.57 -7.44
C GLY A 147 7.56 -3.30 -6.43
N HIS A 148 6.58 -4.20 -6.27
CA HIS A 148 5.34 -3.90 -5.56
C HIS A 148 5.47 -3.69 -4.03
N GLY A 149 6.61 -4.03 -3.42
CA GLY A 149 6.88 -3.86 -1.98
C GLY A 149 6.06 -4.75 -1.03
N MET A 150 4.98 -5.39 -1.50
CA MET A 150 4.13 -6.30 -0.72
C MET A 150 4.80 -7.63 -0.33
N LEU A 151 4.30 -8.23 0.75
CA LEU A 151 4.74 -9.46 1.37
C LEU A 151 3.63 -10.52 1.36
N ASN A 152 3.98 -11.76 1.72
CA ASN A 152 3.01 -12.84 1.81
C ASN A 152 1.89 -12.51 2.82
N ASN A 153 0.65 -12.88 2.51
CA ASN A 153 -0.56 -12.60 3.29
C ASN A 153 -1.04 -11.14 3.30
N ASP A 154 -0.37 -10.22 2.59
CA ASP A 154 -0.93 -8.91 2.31
C ASP A 154 -2.21 -9.02 1.47
N TYR A 155 -3.03 -7.98 1.48
CA TYR A 155 -4.23 -7.91 0.66
C TYR A 155 -4.03 -6.92 -0.47
N VAL A 156 -4.66 -7.24 -1.62
CA VAL A 156 -4.77 -6.35 -2.78
C VAL A 156 -6.21 -6.18 -3.17
N TYR A 157 -6.54 -5.03 -3.73
CA TYR A 157 -7.77 -4.79 -4.47
C TYR A 157 -7.44 -4.74 -5.96
N ILE A 158 -8.09 -5.63 -6.72
CA ILE A 158 -7.92 -5.78 -8.17
C ILE A 158 -9.19 -5.29 -8.87
N GLU A 159 -9.05 -4.45 -9.88
CA GLU A 159 -10.16 -3.95 -10.71
C GLU A 159 -9.72 -3.61 -12.14
N GLY A 160 -10.69 -3.40 -13.04
CA GLY A 160 -10.46 -2.89 -14.39
C GLY A 160 -10.22 -3.98 -15.45
N GLY A 161 -10.36 -5.24 -15.05
CA GLY A 161 -10.29 -6.39 -15.95
C GLY A 161 -11.63 -6.68 -16.64
N ASP A 162 -11.59 -7.40 -17.74
CA ASP A 162 -12.79 -7.90 -18.44
C ASP A 162 -13.42 -9.15 -17.78
N ILE A 163 -12.75 -9.75 -16.79
CA ILE A 163 -13.23 -10.93 -16.04
C ILE A 163 -13.46 -10.59 -14.57
N VAL A 164 -14.73 -10.52 -14.18
CA VAL A 164 -15.16 -10.19 -12.81
C VAL A 164 -14.64 -11.16 -11.74
N ALA A 165 -14.35 -12.42 -12.09
CA ALA A 165 -13.80 -13.40 -11.13
C ALA A 165 -12.39 -13.03 -10.65
N ASN A 166 -11.67 -12.20 -11.40
CA ASN A 166 -10.37 -11.67 -11.03
C ASN A 166 -10.46 -10.40 -10.19
N GLU A 167 -11.63 -9.77 -10.07
CA GLU A 167 -11.81 -8.49 -9.38
C GLU A 167 -12.21 -8.67 -7.92
N GLY A 168 -11.83 -7.69 -7.10
CA GLY A 168 -12.14 -7.65 -5.67
C GLY A 168 -10.91 -7.68 -4.78
N VAL A 169 -11.15 -7.90 -3.48
CA VAL A 169 -10.10 -7.92 -2.45
C VAL A 169 -9.63 -9.35 -2.23
N PHE A 170 -8.33 -9.60 -2.43
CA PHE A 170 -7.75 -10.93 -2.29
C PHE A 170 -6.53 -10.90 -1.38
N GLN A 171 -6.37 -11.95 -0.57
CA GLN A 171 -5.11 -12.21 0.12
C GLN A 171 -4.11 -12.81 -0.85
N ILE A 172 -2.88 -12.31 -0.85
CA ILE A 172 -1.85 -12.74 -1.78
C ILE A 172 -0.96 -13.84 -1.20
N THR A 173 -0.49 -14.72 -2.08
CA THR A 173 0.70 -15.55 -1.88
C THR A 173 1.87 -14.88 -2.59
N TYR A 174 2.90 -14.50 -1.85
CA TYR A 174 4.10 -13.87 -2.42
C TYR A 174 4.90 -14.88 -3.24
N ILE A 175 5.33 -14.48 -4.43
CA ILE A 175 6.19 -15.30 -5.29
C ILE A 175 7.60 -14.70 -5.32
N ASN A 176 7.72 -13.42 -5.68
CA ASN A 176 8.96 -12.64 -5.65
C ASN A 176 8.63 -11.12 -5.71
N ALA A 177 9.65 -10.26 -5.75
CA ALA A 177 9.47 -8.80 -5.72
C ALA A 177 8.67 -8.22 -6.90
N ASN A 178 8.47 -9.01 -7.97
CA ASN A 178 7.79 -8.63 -9.19
C ASN A 178 6.53 -9.45 -9.47
N SER A 179 6.14 -10.36 -8.57
CA SER A 179 4.93 -11.15 -8.75
C SER A 179 4.37 -11.76 -7.47
N TYR A 180 3.06 -11.94 -7.48
CA TYR A 180 2.31 -12.63 -6.45
C TYR A 180 1.15 -13.40 -7.09
N SER A 181 0.50 -14.27 -6.34
CA SER A 181 -0.73 -14.92 -6.77
C SER A 181 -1.84 -14.74 -5.76
N TYR A 182 -3.07 -14.97 -6.20
CA TYR A 182 -4.24 -15.10 -5.33
C TYR A 182 -5.17 -16.20 -5.86
N THR A 183 -6.09 -16.64 -5.00
CA THR A 183 -7.09 -17.64 -5.35
C THR A 183 -8.45 -16.98 -5.59
N MET A 184 -9.00 -17.18 -6.78
CA MET A 184 -10.35 -16.79 -7.18
C MET A 184 -11.39 -17.78 -6.68
N GLY A 185 -12.65 -17.35 -6.59
CA GLY A 185 -13.76 -18.22 -6.16
C GLY A 185 -14.15 -19.31 -7.17
N SER A 186 -13.83 -19.12 -8.45
CA SER A 186 -14.08 -20.08 -9.51
C SER A 186 -13.02 -19.94 -10.62
N SER A 187 -12.87 -20.97 -11.45
CA SER A 187 -11.98 -20.91 -12.62
C SER A 187 -12.64 -20.11 -13.74
N PRO A 188 -12.05 -19.01 -14.23
CA PRO A 188 -12.65 -18.16 -15.26
C PRO A 188 -12.47 -18.68 -16.69
N GLY A 189 -11.67 -19.73 -16.90
CA GLY A 189 -11.44 -20.34 -18.22
C GLY A 189 -10.45 -19.60 -19.13
N SER A 190 -10.17 -18.31 -18.89
CA SER A 190 -9.14 -17.52 -19.57
C SER A 190 -8.48 -16.52 -18.61
N SER A 191 -7.37 -15.93 -19.03
CA SER A 191 -6.76 -14.78 -18.34
C SER A 191 -7.49 -13.48 -18.71
N PRO A 192 -7.63 -12.51 -17.78
CA PRO A 192 -8.28 -11.25 -18.08
C PRO A 192 -7.42 -10.37 -19.00
N THR A 193 -8.08 -9.49 -19.74
CA THR A 193 -7.51 -8.37 -20.48
C THR A 193 -8.05 -7.04 -19.93
N GLY A 194 -7.62 -5.92 -20.50
CA GLY A 194 -8.03 -4.58 -20.08
C GLY A 194 -6.94 -3.82 -19.32
N THR A 195 -7.31 -2.69 -18.72
CA THR A 195 -6.43 -1.87 -17.89
C THR A 195 -6.61 -2.29 -16.44
N ILE A 196 -5.99 -3.42 -16.10
CA ILE A 196 -6.08 -4.00 -14.76
C ILE A 196 -5.18 -3.21 -13.82
N THR A 197 -5.73 -2.82 -12.68
CA THR A 197 -4.97 -2.12 -11.63
C THR A 197 -4.95 -2.93 -10.34
N SER A 198 -3.92 -2.70 -9.54
CA SER A 198 -3.74 -3.28 -8.21
C SER A 198 -3.47 -2.20 -7.19
N THR A 199 -4.22 -2.24 -6.09
CA THR A 199 -4.05 -1.35 -4.95
C THR A 199 -3.76 -2.17 -3.70
N PHE A 200 -2.75 -1.80 -2.93
CA PHE A 200 -2.46 -2.44 -1.65
C PHE A 200 -3.57 -2.17 -0.64
N VAL A 201 -3.96 -3.18 0.14
CA VAL A 201 -5.00 -3.08 1.17
C VAL A 201 -4.38 -3.28 2.54
N GLY A 202 -4.17 -2.17 3.24
CA GLY A 202 -3.52 -2.13 4.56
C GLY A 202 -4.37 -2.70 5.69
N LEU A 203 -5.70 -2.75 5.54
CA LEU A 203 -6.59 -3.39 6.51
C LEU A 203 -7.85 -3.91 5.84
N TYR A 204 -8.13 -5.21 6.00
CA TYR A 204 -9.36 -5.81 5.51
C TYR A 204 -9.89 -6.89 6.45
N GLY A 205 -11.20 -6.84 6.73
CA GLY A 205 -11.92 -7.91 7.42
C GLY A 205 -12.94 -7.42 8.44
N LEU A 206 -13.57 -8.37 9.12
CA LEU A 206 -14.62 -8.08 10.10
C LEU A 206 -14.04 -7.63 11.44
N THR A 207 -14.72 -6.68 12.09
CA THR A 207 -14.47 -6.32 13.48
C THR A 207 -14.83 -7.46 14.43
N ASN A 208 -14.06 -7.59 15.51
CA ASN A 208 -14.35 -8.49 16.61
C ASN A 208 -15.42 -7.92 17.56
N SER A 209 -15.69 -8.61 18.67
CA SER A 209 -16.65 -8.20 19.71
C SER A 209 -16.35 -6.86 20.38
N SER A 210 -15.13 -6.32 20.22
CA SER A 210 -14.74 -4.99 20.67
C SER A 210 -14.90 -3.92 19.58
N GLY A 211 -15.50 -4.26 18.43
CA GLY A 211 -15.63 -3.34 17.28
C GLY A 211 -14.31 -3.05 16.58
N VAL A 212 -13.29 -3.88 16.80
CA VAL A 212 -11.93 -3.64 16.29
C VAL A 212 -11.55 -4.66 15.23
N LYS A 213 -10.97 -4.17 14.14
CA LYS A 213 -10.17 -4.95 13.20
C LYS A 213 -8.75 -4.39 13.19
N SER A 214 -7.74 -5.24 13.36
CA SER A 214 -6.34 -4.83 13.29
C SER A 214 -5.47 -5.79 12.50
N THR A 215 -4.31 -5.29 12.08
CA THR A 215 -3.17 -6.07 11.59
C THR A 215 -1.88 -5.44 12.11
N SER A 216 -0.76 -6.18 12.03
CA SER A 216 0.57 -5.67 12.36
C SER A 216 1.53 -5.95 11.22
N ARG A 217 2.28 -4.93 10.82
CA ARG A 217 3.15 -4.96 9.64
C ARG A 217 4.24 -3.91 9.74
N VAL A 218 5.41 -4.21 9.17
CA VAL A 218 6.50 -3.23 9.01
C VAL A 218 6.21 -2.35 7.80
N TYR A 219 6.36 -1.05 7.96
CA TYR A 219 6.27 -0.04 6.91
C TYR A 219 7.61 0.69 6.84
N ASP A 220 8.20 0.77 5.65
CA ASP A 220 9.51 1.43 5.46
C ASP A 220 9.38 2.96 5.33
N ALA A 221 8.18 3.43 5.04
CA ALA A 221 7.79 4.84 5.00
C ALA A 221 6.28 4.96 5.26
N ASP A 222 5.85 6.19 5.55
CA ASP A 222 4.45 6.48 5.81
C ASP A 222 3.57 6.20 4.58
N GLN A 223 2.38 5.65 4.82
CA GLN A 223 1.44 5.29 3.74
C GLN A 223 0.09 5.94 3.99
N LEU A 224 -0.34 6.83 3.07
CA LEU A 224 -1.71 7.30 3.05
C LEU A 224 -2.67 6.17 2.73
N VAL A 225 -3.81 6.17 3.42
CA VAL A 225 -4.88 5.19 3.21
C VAL A 225 -6.25 5.85 3.24
N THR A 226 -7.15 5.28 2.44
CA THR A 226 -8.56 5.66 2.37
C THR A 226 -9.43 4.39 2.33
N GLY A 227 -10.71 4.52 2.62
CA GLY A 227 -11.62 3.39 2.63
C GLY A 227 -12.87 3.64 3.46
N TRP A 228 -13.39 2.59 4.08
CA TRP A 228 -14.67 2.62 4.75
C TRP A 228 -14.84 1.50 5.78
N ALA A 229 -15.81 1.71 6.68
CA ALA A 229 -16.45 0.67 7.46
C ALA A 229 -17.92 0.51 7.01
N ARG A 230 -18.43 -0.71 6.96
CA ARG A 230 -19.86 -0.96 6.67
C ARG A 230 -20.38 -2.21 7.39
N LYS A 231 -21.67 -2.24 7.69
CA LYS A 231 -22.38 -3.43 8.17
C LYS A 231 -23.74 -3.54 7.50
N ALA A 232 -23.90 -4.55 6.66
CA ALA A 232 -25.10 -4.74 5.83
C ALA A 232 -25.64 -6.19 5.85
N SER A 233 -25.03 -7.09 6.61
CA SER A 233 -25.35 -8.53 6.61
C SER A 233 -26.25 -8.96 7.77
N SER A 234 -26.46 -8.10 8.77
CA SER A 234 -27.28 -8.38 9.95
C SER A 234 -27.75 -7.08 10.57
N SER A 235 -29.00 -7.06 11.06
CA SER A 235 -29.58 -5.93 11.79
C SER A 235 -28.80 -5.67 13.10
N PRO A 236 -28.61 -4.41 13.52
CA PRO A 236 -29.01 -3.20 12.79
C PRO A 236 -28.17 -3.00 11.51
N TYR A 237 -28.84 -2.56 10.45
CA TYR A 237 -28.21 -2.16 9.19
C TYR A 237 -27.67 -0.72 9.32
N TYR A 238 -26.66 -0.38 8.52
CA TYR A 238 -25.97 0.89 8.60
C TYR A 238 -25.51 1.41 7.24
N VAL A 239 -25.50 2.73 7.10
CA VAL A 239 -24.80 3.42 6.01
C VAL A 239 -23.28 3.27 6.20
N ALA A 240 -22.55 3.07 5.10
CA ALA A 240 -21.09 2.99 5.14
C ALA A 240 -20.46 4.31 5.64
N ALA A 241 -19.51 4.20 6.56
CA ALA A 241 -18.76 5.33 7.10
C ALA A 241 -17.38 5.42 6.43
N PRO A 242 -16.95 6.60 5.94
CA PRO A 242 -15.61 6.76 5.40
C PRO A 242 -14.55 6.59 6.48
N MET A 243 -13.41 6.02 6.11
CA MET A 243 -12.22 5.94 6.95
C MET A 243 -11.02 6.40 6.13
N ARG A 244 -10.13 7.18 6.74
CA ARG A 244 -8.93 7.71 6.08
C ARG A 244 -7.86 8.03 7.12
N GLY A 245 -6.61 8.10 6.69
CA GLY A 245 -5.50 8.50 7.54
C GLY A 245 -4.15 8.18 6.92
N THR A 246 -3.11 8.34 7.72
CA THR A 246 -1.75 7.94 7.38
C THR A 246 -1.36 6.78 8.29
N ILE A 247 -0.90 5.67 7.71
CA ILE A 247 -0.15 4.66 8.44
C ILE A 247 1.25 5.22 8.63
N ASP A 248 1.53 5.70 9.84
CA ASP A 248 2.85 6.16 10.23
C ASP A 248 3.79 4.95 10.39
N SER A 249 4.97 5.04 9.80
CA SER A 249 5.95 3.94 9.81
C SER A 249 6.54 3.63 11.18
N ALA A 250 6.41 4.55 12.16
CA ALA A 250 6.85 4.37 13.54
C ALA A 250 5.68 4.08 14.51
N ASP A 251 4.53 4.72 14.32
CA ASP A 251 3.40 4.69 15.26
C ASP A 251 2.18 3.87 14.76
N GLY A 252 2.08 3.63 13.45
CA GLY A 252 0.95 2.94 12.82
C GLY A 252 -0.26 3.83 12.56
N LEU A 253 -1.46 3.25 12.62
CA LEU A 253 -2.72 3.97 12.40
C LEU A 253 -3.80 3.49 13.36
N SER A 254 -4.56 4.44 13.91
CA SER A 254 -5.84 4.20 14.58
C SER A 254 -6.93 5.04 13.90
N ALA A 255 -7.77 4.40 13.10
CA ALA A 255 -8.88 5.04 12.39
C ALA A 255 -10.22 4.61 12.97
N THR A 256 -11.18 5.53 13.07
CA THR A 256 -12.54 5.24 13.56
C THR A 256 -13.57 5.48 12.46
N GLY A 257 -14.43 4.48 12.21
CA GLY A 257 -15.61 4.61 11.38
C GLY A 257 -16.87 4.68 12.24
N VAL A 258 -17.60 5.80 12.18
CA VAL A 258 -18.86 5.99 12.90
C VAL A 258 -20.02 5.68 11.96
N LEU A 259 -20.67 4.54 12.17
CA LEU A 259 -21.81 4.09 11.38
C LEU A 259 -23.10 4.77 11.84
N VAL A 260 -23.92 5.19 10.88
CA VAL A 260 -25.26 5.72 11.12
C VAL A 260 -26.26 4.66 10.71
N SER A 261 -27.19 4.33 11.60
CA SER A 261 -28.23 3.34 11.30
C SER A 261 -29.08 3.79 10.11
N ASP A 262 -29.42 2.86 9.23
CA ASP A 262 -30.32 3.07 8.09
C ASP A 262 -31.72 2.49 8.32
N GLU A 263 -32.01 2.06 9.57
CA GLU A 263 -33.31 1.57 10.05
C GLU A 263 -34.20 2.70 10.60
#